data_AF-R8MEN1-F1
#
_entry.id   AF-R8MEN1-F1
#
_cell.length_a   1.000
_cell.length_b   1.000
_cell.length_c   1.000
_cell.angle_alpha   90.00
_cell.angle_beta   90.00
_cell.angle_gamma   90.00
#
_symmetry.space_group_name_H-M   'P 1'
#
loop_
_entity.id
_entity.type
_entity.pdbx_description
1 polymer ?
#
loop_
_entity_poly.entity_id
_entity_poly.type
_entity_poly.pdbx_seq_one_letter_code
_entity_poly.pdbx_strand_id
1 'polypeptide(L)'
;MSKIRRVFSIDEETDQYITTYMEEHKIRSGYNGDAIARICKEHKEAKQQEWSLRYITEVVTKHLHEVLKEELTKIRLGTNSTDKNTQMLIEFMNGIYEHENYQGVCTTDIAETEATKHIRKVVEDRIAHKRQKKVDHRASRGQQETFVPIEEVNL
;
A
#
# COMPACT_ATOMS: atom_id res chain seq x y z
N MET A 1 37.94 -17.27 -23.98
CA MET A 1 38.33 -17.72 -22.62
C MET A 1 38.93 -19.11 -22.73
N SER A 2 39.97 -19.41 -21.94
CA SER A 2 40.51 -20.77 -21.84
C SER A 2 39.50 -21.69 -21.14
N LYS A 3 39.20 -22.85 -21.75
CA LYS A 3 38.38 -23.88 -21.12
C LYS A 3 39.28 -24.77 -20.26
N ILE A 4 38.89 -25.01 -19.00
CA ILE A 4 39.60 -25.92 -18.09
C ILE A 4 38.79 -27.21 -18.02
N ARG A 5 39.41 -28.35 -18.35
CA ARG A 5 38.77 -29.66 -18.25
C ARG A 5 38.93 -30.22 -16.85
N ARG A 6 37.83 -30.65 -16.24
CA ARG A 6 37.79 -31.31 -14.93
C ARG A 6 36.97 -32.59 -15.03
N VAL A 7 37.34 -33.59 -14.25
CA VAL A 7 36.55 -34.82 -14.04
C VAL A 7 35.88 -34.68 -12.68
N PHE A 8 34.58 -34.93 -12.61
CA PHE A 8 33.80 -34.85 -11.38
C PHE A 8 32.69 -35.91 -11.42
N SER A 9 32.24 -36.31 -10.24
CA SER A 9 31.07 -37.18 -10.06
C SER A 9 29.91 -36.34 -9.57
N ILE A 10 28.72 -36.59 -10.11
CA ILE A 10 27.45 -36.00 -9.67
C ILE A 10 26.48 -37.12 -9.32
N ASP A 11 25.51 -36.79 -8.48
CA ASP A 11 24.36 -37.64 -8.22
C ASP A 11 23.43 -37.71 -9.44
N GLU A 12 22.54 -38.69 -9.41
CA GLU A 12 21.61 -38.98 -10.51
C GLU A 12 20.59 -37.85 -10.73
N GLU A 13 20.14 -37.18 -9.68
CA GLU A 13 19.19 -36.07 -9.77
C GLU A 13 19.83 -34.85 -10.47
N THR A 14 21.07 -34.53 -10.13
CA THR A 14 21.84 -33.46 -10.81
C THR A 14 22.10 -33.79 -12.28
N ASP A 15 22.42 -35.05 -12.61
CA ASP A 15 22.62 -35.47 -14.01
C ASP A 15 21.32 -35.38 -14.83
N GLN A 16 20.20 -35.82 -14.24
CA GLN A 16 18.87 -35.66 -14.83
C GLN A 16 18.53 -34.20 -15.05
N TYR A 17 18.75 -33.33 -14.05
CA TYR A 17 18.50 -31.89 -14.18
C TYR A 17 19.29 -31.25 -15.32
N ILE A 18 20.60 -31.57 -15.43
CA ILE A 18 21.44 -31.06 -16.51
C ILE A 18 20.93 -31.55 -17.87
N THR A 19 20.51 -32.81 -17.95
CA THR A 19 19.98 -33.41 -19.18
C THR A 19 18.68 -32.73 -19.61
N THR A 20 17.73 -32.55 -18.69
CA THR A 20 16.47 -31.83 -18.96
C THR A 20 16.74 -30.39 -19.38
N TYR A 21 17.61 -29.67 -18.68
CA TYR A 21 18.01 -28.31 -19.05
C TYR A 21 18.63 -28.24 -20.45
N MET A 22 19.44 -29.23 -20.83
CA MET A 22 20.01 -29.31 -22.18
C MET A 22 18.94 -29.51 -23.25
N GLU A 23 17.92 -30.32 -23.00
CA GLU A 23 16.79 -30.54 -23.90
C GLU A 23 15.97 -29.26 -24.07
N GLU A 24 15.58 -28.61 -22.96
CA GLU A 24 14.81 -27.36 -22.95
C GLU A 24 15.51 -26.23 -23.69
N HIS A 25 16.82 -26.09 -23.49
CA HIS A 25 17.64 -25.03 -24.10
C HIS A 25 18.31 -25.44 -25.42
N LYS A 26 17.96 -26.60 -25.98
CA LYS A 26 18.44 -27.13 -27.28
C LYS A 26 19.96 -27.18 -27.39
N ILE A 27 20.62 -27.59 -26.31
CA ILE A 27 22.07 -27.78 -26.26
C ILE A 27 22.39 -29.17 -26.83
N ARG A 28 23.41 -29.26 -27.70
CA ARG A 28 23.81 -30.53 -28.31
C ARG A 28 24.22 -31.56 -27.23
N SER A 29 23.76 -32.79 -27.38
CA SER A 29 24.17 -33.92 -26.53
C SER A 29 25.71 -34.06 -26.53
N GLY A 30 26.32 -34.12 -25.34
CA GLY A 30 27.76 -34.16 -25.15
C GLY A 30 28.41 -32.81 -24.77
N TYR A 31 27.66 -31.70 -24.77
CA TYR A 31 28.14 -30.38 -24.37
C TYR A 31 27.72 -29.99 -22.93
N ASN A 32 27.81 -30.93 -21.99
CA ASN A 32 27.42 -30.73 -20.58
C ASN A 32 28.17 -29.54 -19.94
N GLY A 33 29.42 -29.32 -20.35
CA GLY A 33 30.19 -28.16 -19.88
C GLY A 33 29.60 -26.81 -20.29
N ASP A 34 28.96 -26.70 -21.46
CA ASP A 34 28.31 -25.47 -21.90
C ASP A 34 26.95 -25.28 -21.18
N ALA A 35 26.24 -26.36 -20.87
CA ALA A 35 25.02 -26.34 -20.04
C ALA A 35 25.32 -25.87 -18.61
N ILE A 36 26.32 -26.48 -17.96
CA ILE A 36 26.76 -26.09 -16.61
C ILE A 36 27.23 -24.64 -16.59
N ALA A 37 27.98 -24.18 -17.60
CA ALA A 37 28.42 -22.80 -17.68
C ALA A 37 27.23 -21.81 -17.75
N ARG A 38 26.16 -22.16 -18.49
CA ARG A 38 24.94 -21.34 -18.54
C ARG A 38 24.18 -21.36 -17.23
N ILE A 39 23.96 -22.53 -16.63
CA ILE A 39 23.32 -22.66 -15.31
C ILE A 39 24.08 -21.84 -14.26
N CYS A 40 25.41 -21.90 -14.23
CA CYS A 40 26.22 -21.11 -13.30
C CYS A 40 26.09 -19.59 -13.56
N LYS A 41 25.96 -19.17 -14.82
CA LYS A 41 25.75 -17.77 -15.19
C LYS A 41 24.36 -17.30 -14.73
N GLU A 42 23.31 -18.06 -15.04
CA GLU A 42 21.94 -17.78 -14.63
C GLU A 42 21.80 -17.77 -13.11
N HIS A 43 22.41 -18.72 -12.41
CA HIS A 43 22.42 -18.74 -10.94
C HIS A 43 23.11 -17.49 -10.37
N LYS A 44 24.21 -17.04 -10.98
CA LYS A 44 24.91 -15.81 -10.56
C LYS A 44 24.04 -14.58 -10.79
N GLU A 45 23.35 -14.49 -11.93
CA GLU A 45 22.42 -13.40 -12.27
C GLU A 45 21.20 -13.41 -11.34
N ALA A 46 20.57 -14.57 -11.13
CA ALA A 46 19.45 -14.76 -10.22
C ALA A 46 19.82 -14.37 -8.79
N LYS A 47 21.02 -14.76 -8.31
CA LYS A 47 21.51 -14.35 -6.99
C LYS A 47 21.63 -12.83 -6.90
N GLN A 48 22.21 -12.16 -7.90
CA GLN A 48 22.29 -10.68 -7.91
C GLN A 48 20.90 -10.03 -7.90
N GLN A 49 19.95 -10.58 -8.66
CA GLN A 49 18.56 -10.12 -8.66
C GLN A 49 17.84 -10.40 -7.33
N GLU A 50 18.16 -11.49 -6.63
CA GLU A 50 17.59 -11.77 -5.31
C GLU A 50 18.03 -10.73 -4.28
N TRP A 51 19.32 -10.34 -4.30
CA TRP A 51 19.83 -9.27 -3.44
C TRP A 51 19.16 -7.94 -3.73
N SER A 52 18.94 -7.59 -5.02
CA SER A 52 18.24 -6.36 -5.38
C SER A 52 16.76 -6.42 -4.98
N LEU A 53 16.08 -7.55 -5.16
CA LEU A 53 14.68 -7.70 -4.78
C LEU A 53 14.47 -7.59 -3.27
N ARG A 54 15.33 -8.22 -2.46
CA ARG A 54 15.28 -8.10 -0.99
C ARG A 54 15.48 -6.66 -0.56
N TYR A 55 16.47 -5.97 -1.13
CA TYR A 55 16.73 -4.57 -0.84
C TYR A 55 15.56 -3.66 -1.24
N ILE A 56 15.00 -3.84 -2.44
CA ILE A 56 13.82 -3.10 -2.90
C ILE A 56 12.64 -3.34 -1.95
N THR A 57 12.40 -4.59 -1.57
CA THR A 57 11.31 -4.96 -0.65
C THR A 57 11.48 -4.28 0.70
N GLU A 58 12.69 -4.26 1.25
CA GLU A 58 12.98 -3.60 2.53
C GLU A 58 12.76 -2.08 2.45
N VAL A 59 13.30 -1.43 1.41
CA VAL A 59 13.16 0.02 1.22
C VAL A 59 11.70 0.41 1.01
N VAL A 60 10.97 -0.32 0.15
CA VAL A 60 9.55 -0.07 -0.11
C VAL A 60 8.73 -0.29 1.16
N THR A 61 8.98 -1.37 1.89
CA THR A 61 8.26 -1.66 3.15
C THR A 61 8.47 -0.56 4.18
N LYS A 62 9.72 -0.11 4.34
CA LYS A 62 10.05 0.98 5.27
C LYS A 62 9.38 2.28 4.85
N HIS A 63 9.45 2.64 3.58
CA HIS A 63 8.84 3.86 3.07
C HIS A 63 7.31 3.84 3.23
N LEU A 64 6.67 2.72 2.90
CA LEU A 64 5.23 2.53 3.13
C LEU A 64 4.88 2.67 4.62
N HIS A 65 5.67 2.08 5.52
CA HIS A 65 5.44 2.20 6.95
C HIS A 65 5.52 3.67 7.41
N GLU A 66 6.52 4.42 6.95
CA GLU A 66 6.70 5.83 7.30
C GLU A 66 5.54 6.70 6.81
N VAL A 67 5.17 6.58 5.53
CA VAL A 67 4.06 7.33 4.93
C VAL A 67 2.74 7.01 5.62
N LEU A 68 2.43 5.72 5.83
CA LEU A 68 1.20 5.32 6.51
C LEU A 68 1.17 5.80 7.96
N LYS A 69 2.28 5.71 8.68
CA LYS A 69 2.39 6.20 10.06
C LYS A 69 2.12 7.69 10.16
N GLU A 70 2.64 8.48 9.23
CA GLU A 70 2.40 9.93 9.19
C GLU A 70 0.92 10.25 8.96
N GLU A 71 0.30 9.64 7.95
CA GLU A 71 -1.11 9.88 7.63
C GLU A 71 -2.05 9.41 8.76
N LEU A 72 -1.79 8.24 9.35
CA LEU A 72 -2.54 7.75 10.51
C LEU A 72 -2.38 8.68 11.72
N THR A 73 -1.20 9.27 11.91
CA THR A 73 -0.97 10.25 12.99
C THR A 73 -1.80 11.51 12.78
N LYS A 74 -1.86 12.05 11.56
CA LYS A 74 -2.71 13.20 11.22
C LYS A 74 -4.19 12.91 11.48
N ILE A 75 -4.66 11.72 11.08
CA ILE A 75 -6.04 11.28 11.35
C ILE A 75 -6.30 11.24 12.85
N ARG A 76 -5.41 10.59 13.63
CA ARG A 76 -5.54 10.50 15.09
C ARG A 76 -5.61 11.87 15.75
N LEU A 77 -4.75 12.81 15.35
CA LEU A 77 -4.78 14.18 15.89
C LEU A 77 -6.08 14.91 15.55
N GLY A 78 -6.57 14.76 14.31
CA GLY A 78 -7.86 15.30 13.88
C GLY A 78 -9.02 14.75 14.72
N THR A 79 -9.09 13.42 14.87
CA THR A 79 -10.09 12.74 15.70
C THR A 79 -10.04 13.22 17.14
N ASN A 80 -8.85 13.27 17.76
CA ASN A 80 -8.71 13.75 19.13
C ASN A 80 -9.17 15.20 19.32
N SER A 81 -8.94 16.07 18.33
CA SER A 81 -9.44 17.44 18.39
C SER A 81 -10.96 17.51 18.26
N THR A 82 -11.58 16.72 17.38
CA THR A 82 -13.04 16.64 17.27
C THR A 82 -13.68 16.07 18.53
N ASP A 83 -13.06 15.06 19.13
CA ASP A 83 -13.52 14.43 20.37
C ASP A 83 -13.53 15.43 21.54
N LYS A 84 -12.41 16.15 21.76
CA LYS A 84 -12.34 17.23 22.74
C LYS A 84 -13.40 18.30 22.53
N ASN A 85 -13.60 18.73 21.28
CA ASN A 85 -14.62 19.74 20.96
C ASN A 85 -16.03 19.22 21.24
N THR A 86 -16.29 17.95 20.96
CA THR A 86 -17.58 17.31 21.23
C THR A 86 -17.83 17.18 22.72
N GLN A 87 -16.81 16.80 23.51
CA GLN A 87 -16.91 16.77 24.97
C GLN A 87 -17.24 18.16 25.53
N MET A 88 -16.53 19.21 25.09
CA MET A 88 -16.85 20.58 25.52
C MET A 88 -18.30 20.98 25.21
N LEU A 89 -18.81 20.62 24.02
CA LEU A 89 -20.21 20.86 23.66
C LEU A 89 -21.18 20.10 24.58
N ILE A 90 -20.86 18.85 24.94
CA ILE A 90 -21.67 18.08 25.90
C ILE A 90 -21.70 18.77 27.26
N GLU A 91 -20.56 19.27 27.76
CA GLU A 91 -20.51 20.01 29.04
C GLU A 91 -21.34 21.29 29.00
N PHE A 92 -21.26 22.05 27.91
CA PHE A 92 -22.09 23.25 27.74
C PHE A 92 -23.59 22.92 27.71
N MET A 93 -23.96 21.86 26.99
CA MET A 93 -25.36 21.41 26.95
C MET A 93 -25.84 20.95 28.33
N ASN A 94 -25.00 20.23 29.08
CA ASN A 94 -25.31 19.82 30.45
C ASN A 94 -25.55 21.04 31.35
N GLY A 95 -24.72 22.07 31.26
CA GLY A 95 -24.93 23.31 32.01
C GLY A 95 -26.27 23.99 31.70
N ILE A 96 -26.69 24.00 30.43
CA ILE A 96 -28.01 24.52 30.03
C ILE A 96 -29.14 23.65 30.60
N TYR A 97 -29.01 22.32 30.55
CA TYR A 97 -30.02 21.39 31.04
C TYR A 97 -30.25 21.54 32.55
N GLU A 98 -29.16 21.68 33.31
CA GLU A 98 -29.23 21.93 34.74
C GLU A 98 -29.85 23.31 35.04
N HIS A 99 -29.43 24.37 34.33
CA HIS A 99 -29.94 25.72 34.55
C HIS A 99 -31.45 25.84 34.25
N GLU A 100 -31.91 25.24 33.16
CA GLU A 100 -33.32 25.27 32.74
C GLU A 100 -34.17 24.15 33.38
N ASN A 101 -33.56 23.30 34.22
CA ASN A 101 -34.17 22.15 34.88
C ASN A 101 -34.86 21.16 33.90
N TYR A 102 -34.24 20.92 32.75
CA TYR A 102 -34.75 19.97 31.77
C TYR A 102 -34.64 18.53 32.29
N GLN A 103 -35.74 17.79 32.24
CA GLN A 103 -35.80 16.40 32.71
C GLN A 103 -35.43 15.36 31.63
N GLY A 104 -35.18 15.80 30.39
CA GLY A 104 -34.85 14.90 29.28
C GLY A 104 -34.83 15.59 27.91
N VAL A 105 -34.50 14.82 26.88
CA VAL A 105 -34.40 15.26 25.48
C VAL A 105 -35.51 14.61 24.65
N CYS A 106 -36.24 15.37 23.85
CA CYS A 106 -37.10 14.78 22.80
C CYS A 106 -36.21 14.39 21.60
N THR A 107 -36.06 13.09 21.34
CA THR A 107 -35.23 12.60 20.23
C THR A 107 -35.97 12.72 18.90
N THR A 108 -35.23 12.66 17.79
CA THR A 108 -35.81 12.69 16.44
C THR A 108 -36.70 11.50 16.13
N ASP A 109 -36.55 10.40 16.86
CA ASP A 109 -37.41 9.21 16.72
C ASP A 109 -38.79 9.43 17.35
N ILE A 110 -38.90 10.35 18.33
CA ILE A 110 -40.16 10.70 18.98
C ILE A 110 -40.85 11.82 18.21
N ALA A 111 -40.14 12.92 17.97
CA ALA A 111 -40.67 14.04 17.19
C ALA A 111 -39.53 14.84 16.54
N GLU A 112 -39.41 14.72 15.22
CA GLU A 112 -38.46 15.51 14.45
C GLU A 112 -39.06 16.85 14.01
N THR A 113 -38.40 17.95 14.39
CA THR A 113 -38.83 19.30 13.98
C THR A 113 -38.40 19.63 12.55
N GLU A 114 -39.13 20.52 11.87
CA GLU A 114 -38.73 21.04 10.55
C GLU A 114 -37.37 21.76 10.59
N ALA A 115 -37.03 22.40 11.72
CA ALA A 115 -35.72 22.99 11.93
C ALA A 115 -34.62 21.92 11.90
N THR A 116 -34.82 20.78 12.57
CA THR A 116 -33.87 19.65 12.56
C THR A 116 -33.67 19.10 11.15
N LYS A 117 -34.76 18.93 10.37
CA LYS A 117 -34.67 18.49 8.96
C LYS A 117 -33.87 19.47 8.10
N HIS A 118 -34.13 20.77 8.25
CA HIS A 118 -33.42 21.81 7.52
C HIS A 118 -31.92 21.82 7.88
N ILE A 119 -31.58 21.74 9.17
CA ILE A 119 -30.19 21.69 9.63
C ILE A 119 -29.47 20.48 9.05
N ARG A 120 -30.10 19.29 9.05
CA ARG A 120 -29.51 18.09 8.46
C ARG A 120 -29.14 18.32 6.99
N LYS A 121 -30.09 18.82 6.20
CA LYS A 121 -29.87 19.13 4.79
C LYS A 121 -28.70 20.10 4.59
N VAL A 122 -28.66 21.19 5.37
CA VAL A 122 -27.56 22.17 5.30
C VAL A 122 -26.20 21.53 5.64
N VAL A 123 -26.15 20.62 6.62
CA VAL A 123 -24.91 19.92 6.98
C VAL A 123 -24.48 18.95 5.87
N GLU A 124 -25.41 18.18 5.32
CA GLU A 124 -25.16 17.26 4.21
C GLU A 124 -24.64 18.00 2.98
N ASP A 125 -25.28 19.11 2.60
CA ASP A 125 -24.88 19.96 1.48
C ASP A 125 -23.48 20.54 1.70
N ARG A 126 -23.16 20.99 2.93
CA ARG A 126 -21.81 21.45 3.28
C ARG A 126 -20.76 20.35 3.14
N ILE A 127 -21.08 19.11 3.55
CA ILE A 127 -20.17 17.97 3.42
C ILE A 127 -19.95 17.64 1.95
N ALA A 128 -21.03 17.57 1.15
CA ALA A 128 -20.98 17.33 -0.28
C ALA A 128 -20.13 18.40 -0.99
N HIS A 129 -20.36 19.68 -0.71
CA HIS A 129 -19.59 20.78 -1.27
C HIS A 129 -18.09 20.73 -0.90
N LYS A 130 -17.77 20.39 0.36
CA LYS A 130 -16.37 20.18 0.79
C LYS A 130 -15.71 19.02 0.04
N ARG A 131 -16.44 17.91 -0.19
CA ARG A 131 -15.96 16.78 -0.98
C ARG A 131 -15.70 17.19 -2.42
N GLN A 132 -16.64 17.88 -3.06
CA GLN A 132 -16.51 18.35 -4.44
C GLN A 132 -15.30 19.27 -4.59
N LYS A 133 -15.15 20.28 -3.72
CA LYS A 133 -13.98 21.18 -3.75
C LYS A 133 -12.65 20.46 -3.62
N LYS A 134 -12.58 19.36 -2.84
CA LYS A 134 -11.38 18.53 -2.72
C LYS A 134 -11.10 17.75 -4.01
N VAL A 135 -12.13 17.25 -4.67
CA VAL A 135 -12.03 16.57 -5.97
C VAL A 135 -11.57 17.56 -7.05
N ASP A 136 -12.22 18.72 -7.15
CA ASP A 136 -11.88 19.76 -8.13
C ASP A 136 -10.45 20.26 -7.93
N HIS A 137 -10.02 20.48 -6.69
CA HIS A 137 -8.65 20.89 -6.38
C HIS A 137 -7.60 19.80 -6.74
N ARG A 138 -7.96 18.52 -6.65
CA ARG A 138 -7.10 17.41 -7.10
C ARG A 138 -7.04 17.35 -8.63
N ALA A 139 -8.17 17.53 -9.30
CA ALA A 139 -8.26 17.59 -10.76
C ALA A 139 -7.49 18.78 -11.34
N SER A 140 -7.60 19.97 -10.71
CA SER A 140 -6.89 21.18 -11.15
C SER A 140 -5.38 21.12 -10.94
N ARG A 141 -4.91 20.24 -10.04
CA ARG A 141 -3.47 20.01 -9.81
C ARG A 141 -2.88 18.92 -10.70
N GLY A 142 -3.67 18.34 -11.63
CA GLY A 142 -3.26 17.38 -12.66
C GLY A 142 -2.28 16.34 -12.16
N GLN A 143 -2.76 15.18 -11.69
CA GLN A 143 -1.99 14.01 -11.26
C GLN A 143 -0.50 14.03 -11.70
N GLN A 144 0.36 14.65 -10.90
CA GLN A 144 1.77 14.28 -10.78
C GLN A 144 1.87 13.15 -9.75
N GLU A 145 1.11 12.09 -9.98
CA GLU A 145 1.49 10.76 -9.54
C GLU A 145 1.63 9.99 -10.85
N THR A 146 2.78 10.15 -11.49
CA THR A 146 3.26 9.15 -12.44
C THR A 146 3.34 7.84 -11.67
N PHE A 147 2.29 7.04 -11.76
CA PHE A 147 2.45 5.60 -11.60
C PHE A 147 3.42 5.22 -12.70
N VAL A 148 4.71 5.09 -12.36
CA VAL A 148 5.67 4.49 -13.28
C VAL A 148 5.21 3.05 -13.44
N PRO A 149 4.75 2.65 -14.64
CA PRO A 149 4.42 1.26 -14.88
C PRO A 149 5.66 0.43 -14.58
N ILE A 150 5.49 -0.67 -13.84
CA ILE A 150 6.60 -1.56 -13.44
C ILE A 150 7.37 -2.10 -14.67
N GLU A 151 6.80 -1.98 -15.87
CA GLU A 151 7.42 -2.32 -17.15
C GLU A 151 8.67 -1.48 -17.52
N GLU A 152 8.90 -0.30 -16.93
CA GLU A 152 10.10 0.52 -17.20
C GLU A 152 11.30 0.26 -16.26
N VAL A 153 11.16 -0.64 -15.28
CA VAL A 153 12.25 -0.95 -14.32
C VAL A 153 13.22 -2.04 -14.84
N ASN A 154 12.91 -2.67 -15.98
CA ASN A 154 13.76 -3.67 -16.61
C ASN A 154 14.19 -3.23 -18.01
N LEU A 155 15.15 -2.29 -18.07
CA LEU A 155 16.04 -2.05 -19.22
C LEU A 155 17.50 -2.04 -18.73
#